data_AF-A0A1A7YK60-F1
#
_entry.id   AF-A0A1A7YK60-F1
#
_cell.length_a   1.000
_cell.length_b   1.000
_cell.length_c   1.000
_cell.angle_alpha   90.00
_cell.angle_beta   90.00
_cell.angle_gamma   90.00
#
_symmetry.space_group_name_H-M   'P 1'
#
loop_
_entity.id
_entity.type
_entity.pdbx_description
1 polymer ?
#
loop_
_entity_poly.entity_id
_entity_poly.type
_entity_poly.pdbx_seq_one_letter_code
_entity_poly.pdbx_strand_id
1 'polypeptide(L)'
;DIKGLLTGKDCPHMKENKGKQNKEVLDLAFSITYDVEEYSLNFVAPSRTDFCLWTDGLSVLLGREMSSESMRSELEILLSMEIKLRLLDLENISIPDNAPAVPKPPTNYNFCYDFSQNEQ
;
A
#
# COMPACT_ATOMS: atom_id res chain seq x y z
N ASP A 1 -23.22 -3.73 -11.16
CA ASP A 1 -21.88 -3.25 -10.73
C ASP A 1 -21.54 -3.72 -9.33
N ILE A 2 -20.25 -3.88 -9.04
CA ILE A 2 -19.76 -4.17 -7.68
C ILE A 2 -19.99 -2.92 -6.82
N LYS A 3 -20.63 -3.10 -5.67
CA LYS A 3 -20.93 -2.02 -4.70
C LYS A 3 -20.00 -2.03 -3.50
N GLY A 4 -19.51 -3.21 -3.12
CA GLY A 4 -18.74 -3.32 -1.89
C GLY A 4 -18.07 -4.66 -1.69
N LEU A 5 -17.19 -4.66 -0.70
CA LEU A 5 -16.43 -5.79 -0.21
C LEU A 5 -16.66 -5.89 1.30
N LEU A 6 -17.04 -7.08 1.75
CA LEU A 6 -17.21 -7.45 3.15
C LEU A 6 -16.19 -8.54 3.49
N THR A 7 -15.72 -8.60 4.74
CA THR A 7 -14.73 -9.58 5.19
C THR A 7 -15.12 -10.19 6.54
N GLY A 8 -14.69 -11.43 6.78
CA GLY A 8 -14.92 -12.15 8.03
C GLY A 8 -16.38 -12.20 8.46
N LYS A 9 -16.64 -11.84 9.72
CA LYS A 9 -17.98 -11.87 10.35
C LYS A 9 -19.04 -11.01 9.64
N ASP A 10 -18.62 -10.03 8.85
CA ASP A 10 -19.55 -9.15 8.14
C ASP A 10 -20.12 -9.81 6.89
N CYS A 11 -19.50 -10.90 6.42
CA CYS A 11 -19.99 -11.70 5.31
C CYS A 11 -21.32 -12.40 5.66
N PRO A 12 -22.33 -12.39 4.76
CA PRO A 12 -23.63 -13.03 5.03
C PRO A 12 -23.52 -14.52 5.37
N HIS A 13 -22.69 -15.26 4.63
CA HIS A 13 -22.43 -16.68 4.86
C HIS A 13 -21.70 -17.00 6.17
N MET A 14 -21.18 -15.98 6.87
CA MET A 14 -20.56 -16.09 8.18
C MET A 14 -21.49 -15.66 9.33
N LYS A 15 -22.69 -15.13 9.06
CA LYS A 15 -23.63 -14.71 10.12
C LYS A 15 -24.54 -15.83 10.62
N GLU A 16 -24.82 -16.84 9.78
CA GLU A 16 -25.82 -17.87 10.09
C GLU A 16 -25.29 -19.01 10.98
N ASN A 17 -23.97 -19.27 10.99
CA ASN A 17 -23.38 -20.35 11.79
C ASN A 17 -22.93 -19.89 13.19
N LYS A 18 -23.85 -19.55 14.09
CA LYS A 18 -23.48 -19.09 15.45
C LYS A 18 -22.82 -20.15 16.36
N GLY A 19 -22.72 -21.41 15.92
CA GLY A 19 -22.08 -22.50 16.65
C GLY A 19 -20.78 -22.96 16.00
N LYS A 20 -19.64 -22.75 16.70
CA LYS A 20 -18.29 -23.24 16.34
C LYS A 20 -17.82 -22.91 14.91
N GLN A 21 -17.78 -21.62 14.56
CA GLN A 21 -17.03 -21.21 13.37
C GLN A 21 -15.54 -21.40 13.62
N ASN A 22 -14.87 -22.11 12.71
CA ASN A 22 -13.42 -22.18 12.72
C ASN A 22 -12.89 -20.76 12.45
N LYS A 23 -12.14 -20.21 13.41
CA LYS A 23 -11.53 -18.87 13.32
C LYS A 23 -10.73 -18.71 12.03
N GLU A 24 -10.06 -19.76 11.58
CA GLU A 24 -9.27 -19.75 10.34
C GLU A 24 -10.13 -19.51 9.10
N VAL A 25 -11.36 -20.06 9.06
CA VAL A 25 -12.29 -19.84 7.94
C VAL A 25 -12.81 -18.41 7.95
N LEU A 26 -13.07 -17.85 9.14
CA LEU A 26 -13.49 -16.45 9.30
C LEU A 26 -12.41 -15.49 8.80
N ASP A 27 -11.15 -15.75 9.12
CA ASP A 27 -10.03 -14.90 8.72
C ASP A 27 -9.76 -14.93 7.19
N LEU A 28 -10.37 -15.89 6.48
CA LEU A 28 -10.25 -16.08 5.02
C LEU A 28 -11.54 -15.78 4.24
N ALA A 29 -12.63 -15.44 4.93
CA ALA A 29 -13.93 -15.20 4.32
C ALA A 29 -14.04 -13.76 3.80
N PHE A 30 -14.51 -13.60 2.56
CA PHE A 30 -14.87 -12.31 2.00
C PHE A 30 -16.11 -12.42 1.11
N SER A 31 -16.83 -11.32 0.92
CA SER A 31 -18.03 -11.27 0.08
C SER A 31 -18.06 -10.02 -0.77
N ILE A 32 -18.49 -10.17 -2.02
CA ILE A 32 -18.64 -9.09 -2.98
C ILE A 32 -20.13 -8.76 -3.10
N THR A 33 -20.52 -7.53 -2.77
CA THR A 33 -21.90 -7.05 -2.94
C THR A 33 -22.08 -6.36 -4.28
N TYR A 34 -23.24 -6.52 -4.92
CA TYR A 34 -23.54 -5.92 -6.22
C TYR A 34 -24.99 -5.41 -6.29
N ASP A 35 -25.29 -4.60 -7.30
CA ASP A 35 -26.49 -3.74 -7.39
C ASP A 35 -27.85 -4.46 -7.53
N VAL A 36 -27.90 -5.79 -7.44
CA VAL A 36 -29.15 -6.55 -7.51
C VAL A 36 -29.52 -6.94 -6.07
N GLU A 37 -30.64 -6.41 -5.57
CA GLU A 37 -31.31 -6.70 -4.29
C GLU A 37 -30.51 -7.58 -3.30
N GLU A 38 -29.67 -6.96 -2.46
CA GLU A 38 -28.96 -7.56 -1.32
C GLU A 38 -28.16 -8.85 -1.60
N TYR A 39 -27.92 -9.20 -2.86
CA TYR A 39 -27.15 -10.38 -3.19
C TYR A 39 -25.65 -10.13 -3.02
N SER A 40 -24.98 -11.14 -2.46
CA SER A 40 -23.54 -11.17 -2.31
C SER A 40 -22.95 -12.45 -2.88
N LEU A 41 -21.83 -12.35 -3.59
CA LEU A 41 -21.01 -13.51 -3.89
C LEU A 41 -20.10 -13.79 -2.70
N ASN A 42 -20.22 -14.98 -2.13
CA ASN A 42 -19.55 -15.40 -0.92
C ASN A 42 -18.33 -16.27 -1.25
N PHE A 43 -17.18 -15.97 -0.65
CA PHE A 43 -15.93 -16.69 -0.89
C PHE A 43 -15.20 -17.00 0.40
N VAL A 44 -14.48 -18.11 0.41
CA VAL A 44 -13.45 -18.43 1.39
C VAL A 44 -12.16 -18.63 0.63
N ALA A 45 -11.18 -17.78 0.87
CA ALA A 45 -9.87 -17.90 0.22
C ALA A 45 -9.17 -19.19 0.65
N PRO A 46 -8.42 -19.86 -0.24
CA PRO A 46 -7.70 -21.09 0.11
C PRO A 46 -6.44 -20.81 0.95
N SER A 47 -5.95 -19.57 0.98
CA SER A 47 -4.79 -19.15 1.77
C SER A 47 -4.90 -17.68 2.18
N ARG A 48 -4.10 -17.28 3.18
CA ARG A 48 -3.97 -15.86 3.58
C ARG A 48 -3.45 -15.01 2.43
N THR A 49 -2.54 -15.53 1.62
CA THR A 49 -2.00 -14.83 0.45
C THR A 49 -3.09 -14.53 -0.56
N ASP A 50 -3.91 -15.52 -0.90
CA ASP A 50 -5.02 -15.33 -1.83
C ASP A 50 -6.07 -14.37 -1.27
N PHE A 51 -6.35 -14.46 0.04
CA PHE A 51 -7.23 -13.50 0.71
C PHE A 51 -6.72 -12.07 0.55
N CYS A 52 -5.44 -11.82 0.83
CA CYS A 52 -4.83 -10.50 0.66
C CYS A 52 -4.91 -10.03 -0.79
N LEU A 53 -4.54 -10.87 -1.76
CA LEU A 53 -4.59 -10.54 -3.20
C LEU A 53 -5.98 -10.12 -3.66
N TRP A 54 -7.00 -10.92 -3.30
CA TRP A 54 -8.39 -10.62 -3.67
C TRP A 54 -8.89 -9.36 -2.98
N THR A 55 -8.70 -9.24 -1.67
CA THR A 55 -9.25 -8.11 -0.91
C THR A 55 -8.58 -6.78 -1.26
N ASP A 56 -7.27 -6.77 -1.46
CA ASP A 56 -6.54 -5.58 -1.91
C ASP A 56 -6.89 -5.21 -3.36
N GLY A 57 -6.88 -6.19 -4.27
CA GLY A 57 -7.24 -5.95 -5.67
C GLY A 57 -8.66 -5.40 -5.83
N LEU A 58 -9.63 -6.00 -5.13
CA LEU A 58 -11.02 -5.51 -5.12
C LEU A 58 -11.14 -4.14 -4.45
N SER A 59 -10.37 -3.86 -3.40
CA SER A 59 -10.35 -2.54 -2.75
C SER A 59 -9.88 -1.46 -3.74
N VAL A 60 -8.82 -1.71 -4.51
CA VAL A 60 -8.32 -0.80 -5.54
C VAL A 60 -9.36 -0.57 -6.64
N LEU A 61 -10.01 -1.64 -7.12
CA LEU A 61 -11.08 -1.52 -8.12
C LEU A 61 -12.28 -0.70 -7.61
N LEU A 62 -12.50 -0.67 -6.29
CA LEU A 62 -13.50 0.16 -5.62
C LEU A 62 -12.99 1.56 -5.24
N GLY A 63 -11.78 1.94 -5.66
CA GLY A 63 -11.17 3.25 -5.35
C GLY A 63 -10.74 3.41 -3.88
N ARG A 64 -10.53 2.29 -3.17
CA ARG A 64 -10.06 2.25 -1.78
C ARG A 64 -8.59 1.87 -1.74
N GLU A 65 -7.93 2.18 -0.64
CA GLU A 65 -6.54 1.77 -0.42
C GLU A 65 -6.44 0.27 -0.13
N MET A 66 -5.32 -0.33 -0.55
CA MET A 66 -4.94 -1.67 -0.12
C MET A 66 -4.55 -1.65 1.35
N SER A 67 -4.98 -2.65 2.13
CA SER A 67 -4.84 -2.63 3.60
C SER A 67 -4.25 -3.91 4.17
N SER A 68 -3.95 -4.90 3.33
CA SER A 68 -3.41 -6.17 3.81
C SER A 68 -2.00 -6.07 4.39
N GLU A 69 -1.66 -7.04 5.26
CA GLU A 69 -0.30 -7.22 5.76
C GLU A 69 0.70 -7.51 4.64
N SER A 70 0.27 -8.23 3.59
CA SER A 70 1.10 -8.54 2.42
C SER A 70 1.50 -7.26 1.69
N MET A 71 0.55 -6.37 1.40
CA MET A 71 0.84 -5.07 0.77
C MET A 71 1.81 -4.24 1.62
N ARG A 72 1.60 -4.16 2.94
CA ARG A 72 2.49 -3.42 3.84
C ARG A 72 3.91 -3.96 3.83
N SER A 73 4.04 -5.29 3.89
CA SER A 73 5.34 -5.96 3.86
C SER A 73 6.06 -5.75 2.53
N GLU A 74 5.36 -5.89 1.41
CA GLU A 74 5.94 -5.66 0.08
C GLU A 74 6.34 -4.19 -0.12
N LEU A 75 5.52 -3.25 0.33
CA LEU A 75 5.83 -1.82 0.30
C LEU A 75 7.10 -1.51 1.10
N GLU A 76 7.23 -2.06 2.30
CA GLU A 76 8.41 -1.87 3.14
C GLU A 76 9.68 -2.39 2.47
N ILE A 77 9.62 -3.57 1.84
CA ILE A 77 10.76 -4.15 1.12
C ILE A 77 11.17 -3.24 -0.05
N LEU A 78 10.21 -2.87 -0.90
CA LEU A 78 10.47 -2.04 -2.09
C LEU A 78 10.99 -0.66 -1.70
N LEU A 79 10.35 -0.02 -0.71
CA LEU A 79 10.74 1.30 -0.23
C LEU A 79 12.11 1.25 0.43
N SER A 80 12.39 0.23 1.25
CA SER A 80 13.70 0.04 1.86
C SER A 80 14.81 -0.09 0.82
N MET A 81 14.56 -0.82 -0.27
CA MET A 81 15.53 -0.96 -1.36
C MET A 81 15.74 0.37 -2.08
N GLU A 82 14.67 1.09 -2.42
CA GLU A 82 14.76 2.41 -3.08
C GLU A 82 15.52 3.42 -2.21
N ILE A 83 15.19 3.51 -0.92
CA ILE A 83 15.88 4.42 0.02
C ILE A 83 17.37 4.07 0.10
N LYS A 84 17.73 2.77 0.21
CA LYS A 84 19.14 2.36 0.23
C LYS A 84 19.87 2.78 -1.04
N LEU A 85 19.25 2.66 -2.21
CA LEU A 85 19.84 3.11 -3.48
C LEU A 85 20.06 4.62 -3.49
N ARG A 86 19.11 5.41 -2.97
CA ARG A 86 19.26 6.89 -2.87
C ARG A 86 20.34 7.33 -1.88
N LEU A 87 20.66 6.49 -0.90
CA LEU A 87 21.63 6.79 0.15
C LEU A 87 23.04 6.27 -0.15
N LEU A 88 23.28 5.68 -1.34
CA LEU A 88 24.61 5.15 -1.71
C LEU A 88 25.71 6.23 -1.65
N ASP A 89 25.43 7.44 -2.16
CA ASP A 89 26.40 8.55 -2.15
C ASP A 89 26.63 9.15 -0.75
N LEU A 90 25.80 8.77 0.23
CA LEU A 90 25.89 9.24 1.62
C LEU A 90 26.52 8.20 2.55
N GLU A 91 27.18 7.17 2.00
CA GLU A 91 27.86 6.17 2.80
C GLU A 91 28.93 6.82 3.70
N ASN A 92 28.90 6.53 4.99
CA ASN A 92 29.76 7.11 6.02
C ASN A 92 29.59 8.62 6.28
N ILE A 93 28.55 9.26 5.72
CA ILE A 93 28.19 10.65 6.02
C ILE A 93 27.15 10.67 7.14
N SER A 94 27.36 11.50 8.17
CA SER A 94 26.37 11.69 9.22
C SER A 94 25.15 12.44 8.69
N ILE A 95 23.99 11.78 8.67
CA ILE A 95 22.72 12.41 8.32
C ILE A 95 22.25 13.26 9.52
N PRO A 96 22.01 14.57 9.35
CA PRO A 96 21.55 15.41 10.45
C PRO A 96 20.08 15.13 10.80
N ASP A 97 19.75 15.14 12.09
CA ASP A 97 18.37 14.92 12.58
C ASP A 97 17.39 16.03 12.17
N ASN A 98 17.92 17.24 11.98
CA ASN A 98 17.14 18.41 11.58
C ASN A 98 17.64 18.93 10.23
N ALA A 99 16.72 19.46 9.41
CA ALA A 99 17.07 20.08 8.15
C ALA A 99 18.05 21.26 8.37
N PRO A 100 19.17 21.32 7.63
CA PRO A 100 20.08 22.45 7.69
C PRO A 100 19.38 23.76 7.29
N ALA A 101 19.78 24.88 7.91
CA ALA A 101 19.21 26.18 7.58
C ALA A 101 19.54 26.54 6.12
N VAL A 102 18.51 26.89 5.34
CA VAL A 102 18.69 27.37 3.96
C VAL A 102 19.33 28.77 4.02
N PRO A 103 20.50 28.98 3.40
CA PRO A 103 21.16 30.29 3.41
C PRO A 103 20.32 31.31 2.62
N LYS A 104 20.48 32.60 2.94
CA LYS A 104 19.90 33.68 2.12
C LYS A 104 20.45 33.60 0.69
N PRO A 105 19.66 33.98 -0.32
CA PRO A 105 20.16 34.06 -1.69
C PRO A 105 21.42 34.93 -1.79
N PRO A 106 22.37 34.59 -2.69
CA PRO A 106 23.53 35.44 -2.97
C PRO A 106 23.13 36.86 -3.36
N THR A 107 24.01 37.84 -3.12
CA THR A 107 23.76 39.25 -3.48
C THR A 107 23.81 39.51 -4.98
N ASN A 108 24.40 38.60 -5.75
CA ASN A 108 24.53 38.67 -7.20
C ASN A 108 24.63 37.25 -7.79
N TYR A 109 24.50 37.15 -9.12
CA TYR A 109 24.57 35.89 -9.87
C TYR A 109 25.80 35.85 -10.80
N ASN A 110 26.91 36.51 -10.41
CA ASN A 110 28.16 36.45 -11.17
C ASN A 110 28.90 35.16 -10.83
N PHE A 111 28.53 34.08 -11.50
CA PHE A 111 29.11 32.75 -11.25
C PHE A 111 30.58 32.68 -11.66
N CYS A 112 31.38 31.93 -10.90
CA CYS A 112 32.81 31.70 -11.19
C CYS A 112 33.05 30.79 -12.40
N TYR A 113 32.03 30.03 -12.83
CA TYR A 113 32.10 29.08 -13.94
C TYR A 113 31.02 29.41 -14.96
N ASP A 114 31.40 29.34 -16.24
CA ASP A 114 30.47 29.44 -17.36
C ASP A 114 30.16 28.02 -17.88
N PHE A 115 28.88 27.64 -17.79
CA PHE A 115 28.41 26.33 -18.27
C PHE A 115 27.88 26.38 -19.71
N SER A 116 27.94 27.53 -20.38
CA SER A 116 27.47 27.71 -21.77
C SER A 116 28.28 26.93 -22.81
N GLN A 117 29.45 26.39 -22.46
CA GLN A 117 30.35 25.67 -23.39
C GLN A 117 30.24 24.14 -23.36
N ASN A 118 29.38 23.56 -22.51
CA ASN A 118 29.27 22.09 -22.38
C ASN A 118 28.18 21.46 -23.29
N GLU A 119 27.68 22.17 -24.31
CA GLU A 119 26.69 21.65 -25.28
C GLU A 119 27.28 21.23 -26.65
N GLN A 120 28.54 20.75 -26.72
CA GLN A 120 29.10 20.13 -27.96
C GLN A 120 29.50 18.67 -27.76
#